data_AF-A0A1I3MCY6-F1
#
_entry.id   AF-A0A1I3MCY6-F1
#
_cell.length_a   1.000
_cell.length_b   1.000
_cell.length_c   1.000
_cell.angle_alpha   90.00
_cell.angle_beta   90.00
_cell.angle_gamma   90.00
#
_symmetry.space_group_name_H-M   'P 1'
#
loop_
_entity.id
_entity.type
_entity.pdbx_description
1 polymer ?
#
loop_
_entity_poly.entity_id
_entity_poly.type
_entity_poly.pdbx_seq_one_letter_code
_entity_poly.pdbx_strand_id
1 'polypeptide(L)'
;MGWLDHLWGMNDAGREHPLATPGSSLVTWFQVGVDPVPGDRSLPVQPFLCCARDVTVRLGTLRLDAAQVLLPANSLDISARPQHARMPSLSTAAWFDDVRAVTPVSVTLDSGQDPVIPSVAQRIHRWLGSLNQNVFQCGALVDQEPLPPPLPDEMWLGPPRHRVTFQGTLSEWSLDAIGWLGGFLADLAAREGAGVPLLLTVTRSTPSH
;
A
#
# COMPACT_ATOMS: atom_id res chain seq x y z
N MET A 1 8.63 -25.13 -9.78
CA MET A 1 7.38 -24.45 -9.37
C MET A 1 6.84 -25.20 -8.17
N GLY A 2 6.72 -24.53 -7.03
CA GLY A 2 6.02 -25.06 -5.86
C GLY A 2 4.70 -24.32 -5.71
N TRP A 3 3.66 -25.04 -5.32
CA TRP A 3 2.41 -24.43 -4.88
C TRP A 3 2.57 -24.10 -3.41
N LEU A 4 2.07 -22.95 -2.98
CA LEU A 4 1.95 -22.61 -1.57
C LEU A 4 0.55 -23.01 -1.15
N ASP A 5 0.44 -23.71 -0.02
CA ASP A 5 -0.82 -24.34 0.38
C ASP A 5 -1.92 -23.29 0.53
N HIS A 6 -1.69 -22.18 1.23
CA HIS A 6 -2.59 -21.01 1.25
C HIS A 6 -1.81 -19.71 1.53
N LEU A 7 -2.15 -18.62 0.82
CA LEU A 7 -1.54 -17.29 1.01
C LEU A 7 -2.59 -16.19 1.20
N TRP A 8 -3.70 -16.28 0.46
CA TRP A 8 -4.81 -15.33 0.54
C TRP A 8 -6.08 -15.95 -0.07
N GLY A 9 -7.25 -15.41 0.30
CA GLY A 9 -8.56 -15.80 -0.21
C GLY A 9 -9.41 -14.57 -0.54
N MET A 10 -10.37 -14.70 -1.46
CA MET A 10 -11.31 -13.64 -1.82
C MET A 10 -12.62 -13.83 -1.04
N ASN A 11 -13.12 -12.77 -0.42
CA ASN A 11 -14.44 -12.76 0.22
C ASN A 11 -15.49 -12.14 -0.72
N ASP A 12 -15.25 -10.92 -1.19
CA ASP A 12 -16.22 -10.17 -2.00
C ASP A 12 -15.53 -9.17 -2.94
N ALA A 13 -16.21 -8.74 -4.01
CA ALA A 13 -15.70 -7.78 -4.97
C ALA A 13 -16.83 -7.15 -5.80
N GLY A 14 -16.64 -5.92 -6.26
CA GLY A 14 -17.66 -5.24 -7.07
C GLY A 14 -17.20 -3.95 -7.75
N ARG A 15 -18.09 -3.36 -8.53
CA ARG A 15 -17.89 -2.05 -9.19
C ARG A 15 -18.42 -0.89 -8.34
N GLU A 16 -19.52 -1.13 -7.65
CA GLU A 16 -20.14 -0.19 -6.74
C GLU A 16 -19.97 -0.71 -5.32
N HIS A 17 -19.69 0.17 -4.37
CA HIS A 17 -19.63 -0.17 -2.95
C HIS A 17 -20.67 0.66 -2.20
N PRO A 18 -21.51 0.07 -1.34
CA PRO A 18 -22.56 0.81 -0.62
C PRO A 18 -22.06 1.97 0.24
N LEU A 19 -20.82 1.89 0.71
CA LEU A 19 -20.16 2.94 1.50
C LEU A 19 -19.31 3.90 0.66
N ALA A 20 -19.26 3.73 -0.66
CA ALA A 20 -18.57 4.69 -1.50
C ALA A 20 -19.30 6.05 -1.44
N THR A 21 -18.53 7.14 -1.37
CA THR A 21 -19.11 8.48 -1.42
C THR A 21 -19.97 8.64 -2.68
N PRO A 22 -21.19 9.19 -2.58
CA PRO A 22 -22.02 9.46 -3.75
C PRO A 22 -21.26 10.27 -4.80
N GLY A 23 -21.25 9.80 -6.05
CA GLY A 23 -20.50 10.43 -7.13
C GLY A 23 -18.99 10.15 -7.13
N SER A 24 -18.50 9.27 -6.26
CA SER A 24 -17.10 8.83 -6.31
C SER A 24 -16.79 8.12 -7.64
N SER A 25 -15.56 8.30 -8.10
CA SER A 25 -15.02 7.63 -9.28
C SER A 25 -14.50 6.22 -8.97
N LEU A 26 -15.13 5.50 -8.02
CA LEU A 26 -14.74 4.14 -7.67
C LEU A 26 -14.89 3.23 -8.90
N VAL A 27 -13.79 2.63 -9.33
CA VAL A 27 -13.78 1.75 -10.51
C VAL A 27 -14.17 0.31 -10.12
N THR A 28 -13.48 -0.22 -9.11
CA THR A 28 -13.66 -1.57 -8.55
C THR A 28 -13.16 -1.61 -7.12
N TRP A 29 -13.73 -2.50 -6.31
CA TRP A 29 -13.27 -2.84 -4.97
C TRP A 29 -13.17 -4.35 -4.79
N PHE A 30 -12.36 -4.76 -3.82
CA PHE A 30 -12.08 -6.16 -3.51
C PHE A 30 -11.87 -6.31 -2.01
N GLN A 31 -12.40 -7.37 -1.43
CA GLN A 31 -12.16 -7.77 -0.04
C GLN A 31 -11.47 -9.12 -0.04
N VAL A 32 -10.22 -9.13 0.43
CA VAL A 32 -9.40 -10.32 0.52
C VAL A 32 -8.98 -10.60 1.96
N GLY A 33 -8.98 -11.88 2.32
CA GLY A 33 -8.33 -12.38 3.52
C GLY A 33 -6.89 -12.78 3.22
N VAL A 34 -5.99 -12.60 4.17
CA VAL A 34 -4.58 -13.01 4.09
C VAL A 34 -4.30 -13.94 5.27
N ASP A 35 -3.72 -15.11 4.99
CA ASP A 35 -3.26 -16.03 6.02
C ASP A 35 -2.01 -15.47 6.72
N PRO A 36 -1.63 -15.99 7.92
CA PRO A 36 -0.40 -15.56 8.58
C PRO A 36 0.80 -15.59 7.63
N VAL A 37 1.43 -14.43 7.43
CA VAL A 37 2.54 -14.30 6.49
C VAL A 37 3.81 -14.85 7.11
N PRO A 38 4.49 -15.82 6.48
CA PRO A 38 5.77 -16.32 6.96
C PRO A 38 6.80 -15.20 7.15
N GLY A 39 7.69 -15.34 8.15
CA GLY A 39 8.64 -14.30 8.53
C GLY A 39 9.65 -13.91 7.44
N ASP A 40 9.79 -14.71 6.38
CA ASP A 40 10.66 -14.45 5.23
C ASP A 40 9.94 -13.78 4.05
N ARG A 41 8.67 -13.38 4.20
CA ARG A 41 7.83 -12.86 3.11
C ARG A 41 7.17 -11.53 3.44
N SER A 42 6.95 -10.71 2.40
CA SER A 42 6.11 -9.52 2.49
C SER A 42 4.64 -9.88 2.38
N LEU A 43 3.76 -8.95 2.76
CA LEU A 43 2.35 -9.03 2.38
C LEU A 43 2.23 -9.22 0.86
N PRO A 44 1.35 -10.12 0.37
CA PRO A 44 1.20 -10.40 -1.07
C PRO A 44 0.39 -9.31 -1.80
N VAL A 45 0.64 -8.04 -1.50
CA VAL A 45 -0.10 -6.90 -2.07
C VAL A 45 0.18 -6.77 -3.57
N GLN A 46 1.45 -6.90 -3.98
CA GLN A 46 1.86 -6.89 -5.39
C GLN A 46 1.14 -7.96 -6.23
N PRO A 47 1.27 -9.28 -5.93
CA PRO A 47 0.59 -10.29 -6.72
C PRO A 47 -0.94 -10.13 -6.69
N PHE A 48 -1.51 -9.71 -5.57
CA PHE A 48 -2.94 -9.42 -5.49
C PHE A 48 -3.36 -8.28 -6.43
N LEU A 49 -2.66 -7.14 -6.42
CA LEU A 49 -3.02 -5.99 -7.28
C LEU A 49 -2.77 -6.29 -8.77
N CYS A 50 -1.82 -7.16 -9.11
CA CYS A 50 -1.67 -7.70 -10.46
C CYS A 50 -2.92 -8.50 -10.87
N CYS A 51 -3.42 -9.40 -10.01
CA CYS A 51 -4.66 -10.12 -10.28
C CYS A 51 -5.88 -9.18 -10.37
N ALA A 52 -5.98 -8.20 -9.47
CA ALA A 52 -7.05 -7.21 -9.47
C ALA A 52 -7.07 -6.41 -10.78
N ARG A 53 -5.89 -5.98 -11.26
CA ARG A 53 -5.73 -5.31 -12.56
C ARG A 53 -6.32 -6.15 -13.69
N ASP A 54 -5.93 -7.42 -13.79
CA ASP A 54 -6.34 -8.31 -14.89
C ASP A 54 -7.85 -8.55 -14.92
N VAL A 55 -8.51 -8.49 -13.78
CA VAL A 55 -9.98 -8.53 -13.69
C VAL A 55 -10.58 -7.19 -14.08
N THR A 56 -10.07 -6.08 -13.53
CA THR A 56 -10.63 -4.74 -13.76
C THR A 56 -10.51 -4.30 -15.22
N VAL A 57 -9.43 -4.64 -15.92
CA VAL A 57 -9.28 -4.28 -17.35
C VAL A 57 -10.29 -4.99 -18.27
N ARG A 58 -10.91 -6.09 -17.82
CA ARG A 58 -12.02 -6.74 -18.57
C ARG A 58 -13.30 -5.91 -18.55
N LEU A 59 -13.42 -4.98 -17.59
CA LEU A 59 -14.57 -4.09 -17.46
C LEU A 59 -14.43 -2.82 -18.32
N GLY A 60 -13.25 -2.59 -18.91
CA GLY A 60 -12.97 -1.44 -19.77
C GLY A 60 -11.55 -0.92 -19.60
N THR A 61 -11.27 0.24 -20.20
CA THR A 61 -9.98 0.91 -20.03
C THR A 61 -9.86 1.46 -18.61
N LEU A 62 -8.90 0.94 -17.84
CA LEU A 62 -8.62 1.42 -16.49
C LEU A 62 -7.88 2.75 -16.54
N ARG A 63 -8.52 3.81 -16.04
CA ARG A 63 -7.89 5.10 -15.72
C ARG A 63 -7.92 5.26 -14.21
N LEU A 64 -6.75 5.09 -13.58
CA LEU A 64 -6.61 5.12 -12.14
C LEU A 64 -5.99 6.45 -11.72
N ASP A 65 -6.70 7.21 -10.87
CA ASP A 65 -6.17 8.42 -10.25
C ASP A 65 -5.69 8.17 -8.81
N ALA A 66 -6.29 7.18 -8.15
CA ALA A 66 -5.93 6.78 -6.79
C ALA A 66 -6.15 5.29 -6.56
N ALA A 67 -5.35 4.69 -5.68
CA ALA A 67 -5.55 3.37 -5.12
C ALA A 67 -5.60 3.45 -3.60
N GLN A 68 -6.58 2.80 -2.99
CA GLN A 68 -6.66 2.62 -1.54
C GLN A 68 -6.53 1.14 -1.22
N VAL A 69 -5.63 0.80 -0.30
CA VAL A 69 -5.34 -0.57 0.10
C VAL A 69 -5.25 -0.63 1.62
N LEU A 70 -6.08 -1.46 2.24
CA LEU A 70 -5.93 -1.76 3.66
C LEU A 70 -4.85 -2.84 3.84
N LEU A 71 -3.78 -2.47 4.53
CA LEU A 71 -2.63 -3.33 4.80
C LEU A 71 -2.74 -3.91 6.21
N PRO A 72 -2.86 -5.25 6.38
CA PRO A 72 -2.88 -5.86 7.71
C PRO A 72 -1.46 -5.93 8.29
N ALA A 73 -0.82 -4.79 8.55
CA ALA A 73 0.55 -4.73 9.08
C ALA A 73 0.68 -5.42 10.46
N ASN A 74 -0.40 -5.47 11.23
CA ASN A 74 -0.52 -6.24 12.47
C ASN A 74 -0.37 -7.77 12.30
N SER A 75 -0.48 -8.30 11.08
CA SER A 75 -0.22 -9.71 10.78
C SER A 75 1.27 -10.04 10.60
N LEU A 76 2.14 -9.02 10.58
CA LEU A 76 3.58 -9.19 10.38
C LEU A 76 4.28 -9.33 11.73
N ASP A 77 4.75 -10.54 12.05
CA ASP A 77 5.63 -10.74 13.20
C ASP A 77 7.07 -10.37 12.85
N ILE A 78 7.39 -9.08 12.92
CA ILE A 78 8.75 -8.57 12.65
C ILE A 78 9.76 -9.05 13.70
N SER A 79 9.31 -9.34 14.92
CA SER A 79 10.19 -9.76 16.02
C SER A 79 10.78 -11.14 15.78
N ALA A 80 10.02 -12.04 15.13
CA ALA A 80 10.48 -13.35 14.70
C ALA A 80 11.39 -13.32 13.46
N ARG A 81 11.50 -12.18 12.76
CA ARG A 81 12.28 -12.09 11.52
C ARG A 81 13.78 -11.90 11.79
N PRO A 82 14.66 -12.70 11.16
CA PRO A 82 16.09 -12.40 11.18
C PRO A 82 16.36 -11.05 10.49
N GLN A 83 17.45 -10.38 10.85
CA GLN A 83 17.72 -9.00 10.41
C GLN A 83 17.64 -8.80 8.88
N HIS A 84 18.16 -9.77 8.11
CA HIS A 84 18.13 -9.73 6.64
C HIS A 84 16.73 -9.90 6.04
N ALA A 85 15.79 -10.49 6.78
CA ALA A 85 14.41 -10.72 6.35
C ALA A 85 13.42 -9.72 6.96
N ARG A 86 13.88 -8.66 7.62
CA ARG A 86 12.97 -7.62 8.16
C ARG A 86 12.28 -6.80 7.06
N MET A 87 12.82 -6.80 5.84
CA MET A 87 12.28 -6.08 4.68
C MET A 87 12.39 -6.94 3.40
N PRO A 88 11.65 -8.05 3.30
CA PRO A 88 11.73 -8.99 2.19
C PRO A 88 11.38 -8.35 0.83
N SER A 89 10.56 -7.31 0.84
CA SER A 89 10.18 -6.50 -0.34
C SER A 89 11.37 -5.88 -1.08
N LEU A 90 12.47 -5.57 -0.40
CA LEU A 90 13.67 -5.03 -1.05
C LEU A 90 14.32 -6.00 -2.02
N SER A 91 14.14 -7.32 -1.82
CA SER A 91 14.71 -8.33 -2.72
C SER A 91 14.12 -8.31 -4.13
N THR A 92 12.91 -7.73 -4.28
CA THR A 92 12.20 -7.66 -5.56
C THR A 92 12.22 -6.26 -6.19
N ALA A 93 12.86 -5.27 -5.54
CA ALA A 93 12.91 -3.89 -6.04
C ALA A 93 13.56 -3.78 -7.43
N ALA A 94 14.57 -4.61 -7.70
CA ALA A 94 15.30 -4.62 -8.98
C ALA A 94 14.43 -4.98 -10.19
N TRP A 95 13.24 -5.56 -9.97
CA TRP A 95 12.26 -5.81 -11.03
C TRP A 95 11.84 -4.52 -11.78
N PHE A 96 11.98 -3.36 -11.12
CA PHE A 96 11.58 -2.06 -11.67
C PHE A 96 12.76 -1.23 -12.22
N ASP A 97 14.00 -1.73 -12.20
CA ASP A 97 15.18 -0.92 -12.57
C ASP A 97 15.19 -0.49 -14.05
N ASP A 98 14.56 -1.28 -14.93
CA ASP A 98 14.44 -0.97 -16.36
C ASP A 98 13.24 -0.07 -16.70
N VAL A 99 12.40 0.25 -15.71
CA VAL A 99 11.18 1.04 -15.90
C VAL A 99 11.49 2.53 -15.75
N ARG A 100 11.15 3.32 -16.77
CA ARG A 100 11.43 4.78 -16.81
C ARG A 100 10.19 5.65 -17.01
N ALA A 101 9.04 5.20 -16.53
CA ALA A 101 7.76 5.92 -16.59
C ALA A 101 7.46 6.69 -15.28
N VAL A 102 8.48 7.41 -14.79
CA VAL A 102 8.45 8.05 -13.47
C VAL A 102 7.22 8.96 -13.34
N THR A 103 6.42 8.71 -12.30
CA THR A 103 5.16 9.42 -12.08
C THR A 103 5.14 10.08 -10.70
N PRO A 104 4.88 11.39 -10.60
CA PRO A 104 4.64 12.07 -9.33
C PRO A 104 3.44 11.49 -8.59
N VAL A 105 3.60 11.22 -7.31
CA VAL A 105 2.56 10.64 -6.45
C VAL A 105 2.58 11.25 -5.05
N SER A 106 1.41 11.23 -4.41
CA SER A 106 1.28 11.38 -2.96
C SER A 106 0.92 10.02 -2.36
N VAL A 107 1.62 9.65 -1.30
CA VAL A 107 1.46 8.37 -0.59
C VAL A 107 1.07 8.66 0.84
N THR A 108 -0.16 8.34 1.22
CA THR A 108 -0.65 8.52 2.58
C THR A 108 -0.71 7.17 3.30
N LEU A 109 -0.12 7.12 4.49
CA LEU A 109 -0.33 6.05 5.46
C LEU A 109 -1.23 6.58 6.59
N ASP A 110 -2.26 5.84 6.93
CA ASP A 110 -3.21 6.19 8.00
C ASP A 110 -3.42 4.98 8.92
N SER A 111 -3.23 5.19 10.23
CA SER A 111 -3.46 4.20 11.28
C SER A 111 -4.79 4.41 12.03
N GLY A 112 -5.71 5.16 11.42
CA GLY A 112 -7.02 5.47 11.97
C GLY A 112 -6.88 6.27 13.26
N GLN A 113 -7.39 5.71 14.35
CA GLN A 113 -7.35 6.30 15.69
C GLN A 113 -6.06 6.03 16.48
N ASP A 114 -5.16 5.17 15.98
CA ASP A 114 -3.86 4.92 16.63
C ASP A 114 -2.81 5.96 16.21
N PRO A 115 -2.12 6.65 17.12
CA PRO A 115 -1.14 7.69 16.79
C PRO A 115 0.21 7.16 16.27
N VAL A 116 0.36 5.85 16.05
CA VAL A 116 1.65 5.23 15.69
C VAL A 116 2.27 5.84 14.43
N ILE A 117 1.51 6.03 13.34
CA ILE A 117 2.08 6.53 12.07
C ILE A 117 2.70 7.93 12.22
N PRO A 118 1.99 8.94 12.77
CA PRO A 118 2.62 10.23 13.10
C PRO A 118 3.86 10.11 13.99
N SER A 119 3.86 9.21 14.98
CA SER A 119 4.98 9.06 15.91
C SER A 119 6.26 8.49 15.28
N VAL A 120 6.12 7.77 14.16
CA VAL A 120 7.24 7.10 13.45
C VAL A 120 7.55 7.72 12.09
N ALA A 121 6.76 8.71 11.65
CA ALA A 121 6.82 9.36 10.33
C ALA A 121 8.23 9.76 9.89
N GLN A 122 8.97 10.45 10.78
CA GLN A 122 10.33 10.94 10.50
C GLN A 122 11.35 9.80 10.39
N ARG A 123 11.11 8.65 11.04
CA ARG A 123 11.97 7.47 10.90
C ARG A 123 11.68 6.76 9.58
N ILE A 124 10.41 6.60 9.24
CA ILE A 124 9.98 6.08 7.92
C ILE A 124 10.58 6.93 6.81
N HIS A 125 10.44 8.26 6.86
CA HIS A 125 11.00 9.20 5.87
C HIS A 125 12.52 9.01 5.65
N ARG A 126 13.28 8.92 6.74
CA ARG A 126 14.74 8.66 6.66
C ARG A 126 15.08 7.29 6.07
N TRP A 127 14.31 6.26 6.38
CA TRP A 127 14.50 4.94 5.78
C TRP A 127 14.20 4.95 4.28
N LEU A 128 13.12 5.60 3.87
CA LEU A 128 12.77 5.74 2.45
C LEU A 128 13.90 6.39 1.64
N GLY A 129 14.65 7.33 2.22
CA GLY A 129 15.80 7.96 1.58
C GLY A 129 17.13 7.20 1.67
N SER A 130 17.22 6.12 2.45
CA SER A 130 18.48 5.39 2.69
C SER A 130 18.47 3.93 2.20
N LEU A 131 17.29 3.35 1.99
CA LEU A 131 17.14 2.00 1.48
C LEU A 131 17.38 1.98 -0.04
N ASN A 132 18.17 0.99 -0.49
CA ASN A 132 18.52 0.84 -1.90
C ASN A 132 17.34 0.25 -2.70
N GLN A 133 16.46 1.11 -3.19
CA GLN A 133 15.36 0.78 -4.08
C GLN A 133 15.02 2.00 -4.96
N ASN A 134 14.63 1.76 -6.21
CA ASN A 134 14.30 2.81 -7.17
C ASN A 134 12.79 2.89 -7.47
N VAL A 135 11.95 2.13 -6.75
CA VAL A 135 10.51 2.02 -7.00
C VAL A 135 9.79 3.28 -6.52
N PHE A 136 10.05 3.73 -5.30
CA PHE A 136 9.47 4.96 -4.74
C PHE A 136 10.55 5.90 -4.19
N GLN A 137 10.75 7.02 -4.86
CA GLN A 137 11.67 8.05 -4.39
C GLN A 137 10.89 9.06 -3.55
N CYS A 138 11.05 8.96 -2.23
CA CYS A 138 10.39 9.85 -1.29
C CYS A 138 11.06 11.23 -1.30
N GLY A 139 10.26 12.27 -1.50
CA GLY A 139 10.64 13.67 -1.39
C GLY A 139 10.26 14.24 -0.03
N ALA A 140 9.22 15.08 0.00
CA ALA A 140 8.80 15.81 1.19
C ALA A 140 7.63 15.15 1.94
N LEU A 141 7.52 15.46 3.23
CA LEU A 141 6.29 15.26 3.99
C LEU A 141 5.36 16.45 3.75
N VAL A 142 4.09 16.18 3.46
CA VAL A 142 3.09 17.22 3.21
C VAL A 142 1.82 16.95 3.99
N ASP A 143 1.06 18.02 4.20
CA ASP A 143 -0.34 17.91 4.59
C ASP A 143 -1.20 17.78 3.33
N GLN A 144 -2.13 16.82 3.33
CA GLN A 144 -3.03 16.58 2.21
C GLN A 144 -4.39 16.17 2.76
N GLU A 145 -5.46 16.66 2.13
CA GLU A 145 -6.83 16.25 2.47
C GLU A 145 -7.00 14.73 2.27
N PRO A 146 -7.68 14.03 3.19
CA PRO A 146 -7.80 12.58 3.09
C PRO A 146 -8.80 12.24 1.99
N LEU A 147 -8.47 11.24 1.18
CA LEU A 147 -9.48 10.58 0.35
C LEU A 147 -10.30 9.65 1.25
N PRO A 148 -11.62 9.85 1.40
CA PRO A 148 -12.43 9.03 2.29
C PRO A 148 -12.42 7.57 1.80
N PRO A 149 -12.05 6.61 2.67
CA PRO A 149 -12.07 5.21 2.30
C PRO A 149 -13.51 4.71 2.10
N PRO A 150 -13.78 3.90 1.06
CA PRO A 150 -15.07 3.23 0.92
C PRO A 150 -15.15 1.98 1.79
N LEU A 151 -14.63 2.00 3.03
CA LEU A 151 -14.69 0.88 3.97
C LEU A 151 -15.20 1.32 5.36
N PRO A 152 -15.91 0.44 6.09
CA PRO A 152 -16.37 0.71 7.45
C PRO A 152 -15.18 0.99 8.40
N ASP A 153 -15.36 1.92 9.34
CA ASP A 153 -14.33 2.28 10.31
C ASP A 153 -13.89 1.09 11.18
N GLU A 154 -14.80 0.15 11.45
CA GLU A 154 -14.57 -1.03 12.26
C GLU A 154 -13.53 -1.99 11.65
N MET A 155 -13.30 -1.91 10.33
CA MET A 155 -12.36 -2.78 9.63
C MET A 155 -10.88 -2.39 9.83
N TRP A 156 -10.58 -1.16 10.24
CA TRP A 156 -9.20 -0.65 10.20
C TRP A 156 -8.86 0.39 11.27
N LEU A 157 -9.57 0.37 12.39
CA LEU A 157 -9.46 1.36 13.49
C LEU A 157 -9.80 2.78 13.05
N GLY A 158 -10.69 2.96 12.07
CA GLY A 158 -11.19 4.27 11.67
C GLY A 158 -11.99 4.97 12.79
N PRO A 159 -12.37 6.24 12.62
CA PRO A 159 -12.22 7.07 11.41
C PRO A 159 -10.77 7.55 11.16
N PRO A 160 -10.45 8.02 9.93
CA PRO A 160 -9.17 8.63 9.59
C PRO A 160 -8.78 9.75 10.56
N ARG A 161 -7.65 9.63 11.26
CA ARG A 161 -7.19 10.66 12.20
C ARG A 161 -5.68 10.80 12.24
N HIS A 162 -4.95 9.70 12.29
CA HIS A 162 -3.52 9.67 12.46
C HIS A 162 -2.82 9.22 11.18
N ARG A 163 -2.54 10.20 10.32
CA ARG A 163 -2.01 10.00 8.99
C ARG A 163 -0.81 10.86 8.66
N VAL A 164 -0.04 10.39 7.70
CA VAL A 164 1.14 11.06 7.16
C VAL A 164 1.15 10.89 5.65
N THR A 165 1.40 11.97 4.92
CA THR A 165 1.51 11.95 3.47
C THR A 165 2.95 12.24 3.03
N PHE A 166 3.50 11.35 2.22
CA PHE A 166 4.78 11.46 1.56
C PHE A 166 4.56 11.85 0.10
N GLN A 167 5.11 12.98 -0.34
CA GLN A 167 5.23 13.28 -1.76
C GLN A 167 6.49 12.63 -2.32
N GLY A 168 6.41 12.15 -3.55
CA GLY A 168 7.55 11.55 -4.21
C GLY A 168 7.23 11.15 -5.64
N THR A 169 8.01 10.22 -6.16
CA THR A 169 7.79 9.66 -7.49
C THR A 169 7.82 8.14 -7.45
N LEU A 170 6.91 7.51 -8.18
CA LEU A 170 6.86 6.08 -8.42
C LEU A 170 7.55 5.76 -9.75
N SER A 171 8.28 4.66 -9.85
CA SER A 171 9.01 4.22 -11.06
C SER A 171 8.09 4.07 -12.28
N GLU A 172 6.86 3.66 -12.03
CA GLU A 172 5.74 3.68 -12.97
C GLU A 172 4.40 3.83 -12.24
N TRP A 173 3.41 4.38 -12.93
CA TRP A 173 2.03 4.39 -12.45
C TRP A 173 1.31 3.10 -12.83
N SER A 174 1.55 2.04 -12.04
CA SER A 174 0.95 0.72 -12.24
C SER A 174 0.47 0.13 -10.91
N LEU A 175 -0.53 -0.77 -10.98
CA LEU A 175 -0.97 -1.54 -9.81
C LEU A 175 0.12 -2.50 -9.30
N ASP A 176 1.09 -2.85 -10.14
CA ASP A 176 2.25 -3.66 -9.77
C ASP A 176 3.19 -2.86 -8.85
N ALA A 177 3.61 -1.67 -9.28
CA ALA A 177 4.45 -0.77 -8.47
C ALA A 177 3.75 -0.28 -7.19
N ILE A 178 2.44 0.02 -7.26
CA ILE A 178 1.63 0.36 -6.07
C ILE A 178 1.58 -0.82 -5.10
N GLY A 179 1.43 -2.04 -5.61
CA GLY A 179 1.36 -3.23 -4.77
C GLY A 179 2.70 -3.57 -4.13
N TRP A 180 3.80 -3.41 -4.87
CA TRP A 180 5.14 -3.50 -4.30
C TRP A 180 5.33 -2.47 -3.17
N LEU A 181 4.95 -1.22 -3.42
CA LEU A 181 5.03 -0.14 -2.43
C LEU A 181 4.21 -0.46 -1.18
N GLY A 182 3.02 -1.05 -1.33
CA GLY A 182 2.20 -1.46 -0.19
C GLY A 182 2.84 -2.53 0.68
N GLY A 183 3.42 -3.58 0.08
CA GLY A 183 4.18 -4.58 0.82
C GLY A 183 5.40 -3.98 1.52
N PHE A 184 6.13 -3.12 0.83
CA PHE A 184 7.31 -2.42 1.35
C PHE A 184 6.99 -1.49 2.53
N LEU A 185 5.95 -0.67 2.43
CA LEU A 185 5.55 0.24 3.50
C LEU A 185 4.98 -0.51 4.70
N ALA A 186 4.29 -1.65 4.49
CA ALA A 186 3.86 -2.49 5.59
C ALA A 186 5.05 -3.09 6.36
N ASP A 187 6.04 -3.66 5.65
CA ASP A 187 7.28 -4.16 6.26
C ASP A 187 7.99 -3.05 7.06
N LEU A 188 8.11 -1.86 6.46
CA LEU A 188 8.78 -0.71 7.06
C LEU A 188 8.03 -0.17 8.29
N ALA A 189 6.71 0.00 8.20
CA ALA A 189 5.91 0.49 9.30
C ALA A 189 5.89 -0.50 10.47
N ALA A 190 5.70 -1.80 10.19
CA ALA A 190 5.75 -2.84 11.21
C ALA A 190 7.13 -2.89 11.89
N ARG A 191 8.21 -2.74 11.12
CA ARG A 191 9.59 -2.63 11.65
C ARG A 191 9.77 -1.44 12.60
N GLU A 192 9.09 -0.33 12.33
CA GLU A 192 9.13 0.87 13.16
C GLU A 192 8.14 0.84 14.34
N GLY A 193 7.38 -0.26 14.49
CA GLY A 193 6.50 -0.53 15.62
C GLY A 193 5.00 -0.42 15.32
N ALA A 194 4.59 -0.27 14.06
CA ALA A 194 3.17 -0.27 13.69
C ALA A 194 2.58 -1.69 13.81
N GLY A 195 1.83 -1.92 14.89
CA GLY A 195 1.13 -3.18 15.16
C GLY A 195 -0.37 -3.15 14.84
N VAL A 196 -0.80 -2.24 13.95
CA VAL A 196 -2.21 -2.00 13.59
C VAL A 196 -2.40 -2.07 12.08
N PRO A 197 -3.62 -2.33 11.57
CA PRO A 197 -3.92 -2.17 10.15
C PRO A 197 -3.62 -0.74 9.67
N LEU A 198 -3.12 -0.62 8.45
CA LEU A 198 -2.76 0.67 7.83
C LEU A 198 -3.53 0.86 6.54
N LEU A 199 -4.26 1.96 6.41
CA LEU A 199 -4.81 2.36 5.12
C LEU A 199 -3.73 3.09 4.32
N LEU A 200 -3.28 2.45 3.26
CA LEU A 200 -2.44 3.05 2.24
C LEU A 200 -3.34 3.72 1.20
N THR A 201 -3.13 5.01 0.95
CA THR A 201 -3.69 5.71 -0.21
C THR A 201 -2.57 6.21 -1.09
N VAL A 202 -2.54 5.79 -2.35
CA VAL A 202 -1.60 6.32 -3.35
C VAL A 202 -2.39 7.11 -4.37
N THR A 203 -2.13 8.40 -4.51
CA THR A 203 -2.77 9.27 -5.49
C THR A 203 -1.74 9.74 -6.51
N ARG A 204 -2.12 9.74 -7.78
CA ARG A 204 -1.32 10.38 -8.82
C ARG A 204 -1.37 11.88 -8.62
N SER A 205 -0.22 12.53 -8.49
CA SER A 205 -0.17 13.98 -8.44
C SER A 205 -0.20 14.50 -9.87
N THR A 206 -1.06 15.47 -10.16
CA THR A 206 -0.91 16.27 -11.37
C THR A 206 0.30 17.19 -11.19
N PRO A 207 1.17 17.33 -12.19
CA PRO A 207 2.21 18.35 -12.12
C PRO A 207 1.53 19.72 -12.01
N SER A 208 1.88 20.49 -10.98
CA SER A 208 1.54 21.91 -10.91
C SER A 208 2.17 22.60 -12.11
N HIS A 209 1.32 23.10 -13.01
CA HIS A 209 1.70 23.92 -14.17
C HIS A 209 2.22 25.30 -13.74
#